data_AF-A0A9N9UU27-F1
#
_entry.id   AF-A0A9N9UU27-F1
#
_cell.length_a   1.000
_cell.length_b   1.000
_cell.length_c   1.000
_cell.angle_alpha   90.00
_cell.angle_beta   90.00
_cell.angle_gamma   90.00
#
_symmetry.space_group_name_H-M   'P 1'
#
loop_
_entity.id
_entity.type
_entity.pdbx_description
1 polymer ?
#
loop_
_entity_poly.entity_id
_entity_poly.type
_entity_poly.pdbx_seq_one_letter_code
_entity_poly.pdbx_strand_id
1 'polypeptide(L)'
;MPHKHKRKRGDDGDYELPPSQKARPLPVKGPTSSTQEPKRKNKKRNKNQDDAPRAFRRLMAVAQGKKFRSGLDNGDKKEPVTQEPEAEPLRIRPGEDMRTFASRVDAALPVAGLTKKAIVKDGRDEQGMKVYRTRKEKKMHKLYDQWRAEERKIHEQREDELELEAEKELENDGVNLNTTSSYILDEPSGGKKKKRGGKDDPWAVLRKRRGEGRIALHDTAQAPPELHKQKTRMLKVTDGATVDVGSIPKSAGSLRRREELQVVRDEIVDTYRKLRVQKHARIMGKASSD
;
A
#
# COMPACT_ATOMS: atom_id res chain seq x y z
N MET A 1 -36.68 3.33 18.35
CA MET A 1 -35.30 3.74 18.71
C MET A 1 -34.62 2.60 19.45
N PRO A 2 -33.41 2.17 19.09
CA PRO A 2 -32.76 1.02 19.73
C PRO A 2 -32.24 1.41 21.13
N HIS A 3 -32.61 0.62 22.14
CA HIS A 3 -32.19 0.86 23.54
C HIS A 3 -30.71 0.54 23.76
N LYS A 4 -29.96 1.55 24.22
CA LYS A 4 -28.54 1.46 24.55
C LYS A 4 -28.34 0.57 25.79
N HIS A 5 -27.67 -0.58 25.61
CA HIS A 5 -27.35 -1.47 26.72
C HIS A 5 -26.26 -0.85 27.60
N LYS A 6 -26.53 -0.65 28.90
CA LYS A 6 -25.47 -0.36 29.89
C LYS A 6 -24.87 -1.70 30.34
N ARG A 7 -23.57 -1.88 30.10
CA ARG A 7 -22.82 -3.00 30.67
C ARG A 7 -22.77 -2.83 32.19
N LYS A 8 -23.18 -3.86 32.94
CA LYS A 8 -22.95 -3.98 34.38
C LYS A 8 -21.42 -3.98 34.56
N ARG A 9 -20.85 -2.94 35.21
CA ARG A 9 -19.45 -3.04 35.66
C ARG A 9 -19.42 -4.18 36.67
N GLY A 10 -18.59 -5.19 36.38
CA GLY A 10 -18.27 -6.21 37.37
C GLY A 10 -17.51 -5.57 38.52
N ASP A 11 -17.67 -6.19 39.68
CA ASP A 11 -17.04 -5.89 40.97
C ASP A 11 -15.63 -5.33 40.82
N ASP A 12 -15.34 -4.21 41.49
CA ASP A 12 -14.03 -3.58 41.51
C ASP A 12 -13.05 -4.58 42.16
N GLY A 13 -12.16 -5.16 41.35
CA GLY A 13 -11.30 -6.27 41.74
C GLY A 13 -10.39 -5.97 42.93
N ASP A 14 -9.94 -7.05 43.58
CA ASP A 14 -9.10 -7.12 44.79
C ASP A 14 -7.69 -6.48 44.64
N TYR A 15 -7.62 -5.19 44.28
CA TYR A 15 -6.36 -4.49 43.97
C TYR A 15 -5.69 -3.83 45.18
N GLU A 16 -6.36 -3.79 46.34
CA GLU A 16 -5.77 -3.34 47.61
C GLU A 16 -5.47 -4.53 48.52
N LEU A 17 -4.41 -5.26 48.19
CA LEU A 17 -3.88 -6.32 49.06
C LEU A 17 -2.78 -5.76 49.97
N PRO A 18 -2.74 -6.12 51.26
CA PRO A 18 -1.66 -5.71 52.15
C PRO A 18 -0.31 -6.25 51.64
N PRO A 19 0.82 -5.62 52.01
CA PRO A 19 2.15 -5.96 51.47
C PRO A 19 2.60 -7.42 51.73
N SER A 20 1.92 -8.15 52.62
CA SER A 20 2.14 -9.58 52.87
C SER A 20 1.40 -10.52 51.91
N GLN A 21 0.42 -10.03 51.13
CA GLN A 21 -0.47 -10.87 50.33
C GLN A 21 -0.31 -10.56 48.83
N LYS A 22 0.05 -11.58 48.04
CA LYS A 22 0.28 -11.44 46.58
C LYS A 22 -1.00 -11.75 45.82
N ALA A 23 -1.38 -10.88 44.88
CA ALA A 23 -2.54 -11.09 44.01
C ALA A 23 -2.38 -12.35 43.15
N ARG A 24 -3.48 -13.06 42.91
CA ARG A 24 -3.51 -14.18 41.96
C ARG A 24 -3.26 -13.66 40.54
N PRO A 25 -2.44 -14.34 39.71
CA PRO A 25 -2.18 -13.89 38.36
C PRO A 25 -3.47 -13.89 37.54
N LEU A 26 -3.64 -12.86 36.71
CA LEU A 26 -4.77 -12.75 35.80
C LEU A 26 -4.88 -14.01 34.92
N PRO A 27 -6.08 -14.55 34.69
CA PRO A 27 -6.24 -15.69 33.80
C PRO A 27 -5.80 -15.29 32.40
N VAL A 28 -4.75 -15.94 31.89
CA VAL A 28 -4.32 -15.82 30.49
C VAL A 28 -5.45 -16.36 29.63
N LYS A 29 -6.08 -15.49 28.84
CA LYS A 29 -7.12 -15.87 27.88
C LYS A 29 -6.57 -16.91 26.90
N GLY A 30 -6.84 -18.19 27.18
CA GLY A 30 -7.02 -19.19 26.14
C GLY A 30 -8.26 -18.85 25.28
N PRO A 31 -8.40 -19.43 24.08
CA PRO A 31 -9.56 -19.17 23.22
C PRO A 31 -10.84 -19.45 24.00
N THR A 32 -11.65 -18.42 24.18
CA THR A 32 -12.88 -18.43 24.97
C THR A 32 -13.92 -19.32 24.29
N SER A 33 -14.07 -20.56 24.74
CA SER A 33 -15.33 -21.29 24.60
C SER A 33 -16.25 -20.86 25.73
N SER A 34 -17.01 -19.79 25.50
CA SER A 34 -18.16 -19.47 26.35
C SER A 34 -19.24 -20.52 26.12
N THR A 35 -19.44 -21.36 27.14
CA THR A 35 -20.58 -22.26 27.26
C THR A 35 -21.88 -21.46 27.27
N GLN A 36 -22.58 -21.46 26.14
CA GLN A 36 -24.04 -21.38 26.09
C GLN A 36 -24.49 -22.48 25.12
N GLU A 37 -25.21 -23.46 25.67
CA GLU A 37 -25.83 -24.52 24.88
C GLU A 37 -26.82 -23.93 23.87
N PRO A 38 -26.85 -24.49 22.65
CA PRO A 38 -28.14 -24.94 22.14
C PRO A 38 -28.09 -26.43 21.82
N LYS A 39 -29.03 -27.16 22.41
CA LYS A 39 -29.28 -28.58 22.16
C LYS A 39 -29.53 -28.83 20.66
N ARG A 40 -28.56 -29.46 19.99
CA ARG A 40 -28.80 -30.24 18.77
C ARG A 40 -28.16 -31.61 18.94
N LYS A 41 -29.02 -32.62 19.12
CA LYS A 41 -28.68 -34.04 19.25
C LYS A 41 -27.96 -34.51 17.98
N ASN A 42 -26.63 -34.57 18.01
CA ASN A 42 -25.87 -35.37 17.05
C ASN A 42 -25.47 -36.68 17.73
N LYS A 43 -26.12 -37.75 17.27
CA LYS A 43 -25.91 -39.16 17.63
C LYS A 43 -24.41 -39.49 17.58
N LYS A 44 -23.79 -39.72 18.74
CA LYS A 44 -22.43 -40.29 18.85
C LYS A 44 -22.45 -41.64 18.12
N ARG A 45 -21.80 -41.75 16.96
CA ARG A 45 -21.48 -43.05 16.35
C ARG A 45 -20.30 -43.62 17.14
N ASN A 46 -20.47 -44.85 17.62
CA ASN A 46 -19.52 -45.61 18.45
C ASN A 46 -18.07 -45.42 17.99
N LYS A 47 -17.22 -44.91 18.89
CA LYS A 47 -15.76 -44.85 18.75
C LYS A 47 -15.23 -46.27 19.00
N ASN A 48 -15.37 -47.14 18.00
CA ASN A 48 -14.66 -48.40 18.00
C ASN A 48 -13.25 -48.14 17.39
N GLN A 49 -12.26 -48.23 18.27
CA GLN A 49 -10.90 -48.78 18.05
C GLN A 49 -9.88 -48.08 17.16
N ASP A 50 -10.17 -46.94 16.51
CA ASP A 50 -9.14 -46.20 15.76
C ASP A 50 -8.79 -44.86 16.43
N ASP A 51 -7.62 -44.79 17.07
CA ASP A 51 -7.09 -43.55 17.67
C ASP A 51 -6.43 -42.62 16.64
N ALA A 52 -6.49 -42.99 15.36
CA ALA A 52 -6.04 -42.14 14.27
C ALA A 52 -6.89 -40.86 14.17
N PRO A 53 -6.25 -39.69 14.00
CA PRO A 53 -6.97 -38.42 13.88
C PRO A 53 -7.97 -38.48 12.72
N ARG A 54 -9.14 -37.85 12.92
CA ARG A 54 -10.28 -37.89 11.99
C ARG A 54 -9.93 -37.52 10.55
N ALA A 55 -8.97 -36.62 10.37
CA ALA A 55 -8.45 -36.24 9.05
C ALA A 55 -7.70 -37.38 8.37
N PHE A 56 -6.85 -38.10 9.10
CA PHE A 56 -6.10 -39.25 8.59
C PHE A 56 -7.02 -40.42 8.24
N ARG A 57 -8.03 -40.71 9.07
CA ARG A 57 -9.08 -41.70 8.72
C ARG A 57 -9.83 -41.34 7.44
N ARG A 58 -10.11 -40.04 7.23
CA ARG A 58 -10.73 -39.57 5.98
C ARG A 58 -9.81 -39.80 4.79
N LEU A 59 -8.52 -39.51 4.93
CA LEU A 59 -7.53 -39.70 3.88
C LEU A 59 -7.35 -41.18 3.53
N MET A 60 -7.16 -42.04 4.54
CA MET A 60 -7.05 -43.49 4.33
C MET A 60 -8.32 -44.09 3.72
N ALA A 61 -9.51 -43.59 4.08
CA ALA A 61 -10.75 -44.02 3.43
C ALA A 61 -10.82 -43.64 1.95
N VAL A 62 -10.31 -42.46 1.56
CA VAL A 62 -10.21 -42.06 0.14
C VAL A 62 -9.21 -42.92 -0.61
N ALA A 63 -8.05 -43.19 0.00
CA ALA A 63 -7.05 -44.09 -0.57
C ALA A 63 -7.59 -45.52 -0.74
N GLN A 64 -8.44 -45.98 0.17
CA GLN A 64 -9.17 -47.26 0.08
C GLN A 64 -10.38 -47.21 -0.88
N GLY A 65 -10.53 -46.14 -1.66
CA GLY A 65 -11.57 -46.01 -2.68
C GLY A 65 -12.97 -45.66 -2.15
N LYS A 66 -13.10 -45.30 -0.86
CA LYS A 66 -14.39 -44.88 -0.27
C LYS A 66 -14.73 -43.46 -0.75
N LYS A 67 -15.62 -43.37 -1.74
CA LYS A 67 -16.15 -42.08 -2.25
C LYS A 67 -17.08 -41.45 -1.19
N PHE A 68 -16.77 -40.25 -0.71
CA PHE A 68 -17.68 -39.52 0.18
C PHE A 68 -18.84 -38.96 -0.64
N ARG A 69 -20.08 -39.16 -0.17
CA ARG A 69 -21.26 -38.51 -0.76
C ARG A 69 -21.10 -36.99 -0.63
N SER A 70 -21.21 -36.26 -1.75
CA SER A 70 -21.23 -34.81 -1.76
C SER A 70 -22.44 -34.33 -0.97
N GLY A 71 -22.20 -33.70 0.18
CA GLY A 71 -23.25 -33.13 1.03
C GLY A 71 -23.75 -31.76 0.57
N LEU A 72 -23.50 -31.40 -0.70
CA LEU A 72 -24.08 -30.23 -1.34
C LEU A 72 -25.09 -30.76 -2.35
N ASP A 73 -26.34 -30.30 -2.20
CA ASP A 73 -27.38 -30.35 -3.20
C ASP A 73 -26.91 -29.51 -4.40
N ASN A 74 -26.04 -30.11 -5.22
CA ASN A 74 -25.70 -29.59 -6.53
C ASN A 74 -26.95 -29.84 -7.38
N GLY A 75 -27.79 -28.81 -7.48
CA GLY A 75 -28.97 -28.87 -8.33
C GLY A 75 -28.59 -29.31 -9.73
N ASP A 76 -28.90 -30.57 -10.04
CA ASP A 76 -28.76 -31.16 -11.36
C ASP A 76 -29.73 -30.45 -12.31
N LYS A 77 -29.30 -29.30 -12.83
CA LYS A 77 -29.78 -28.82 -14.11
C LYS A 77 -29.03 -29.60 -15.17
N LYS A 78 -29.74 -30.54 -15.79
CA LYS A 78 -29.34 -31.15 -17.06
C LYS A 78 -29.17 -30.02 -18.08
N GLU A 79 -27.93 -29.64 -18.36
CA GLU A 79 -27.55 -28.89 -19.56
C GLU A 79 -27.14 -29.89 -20.65
N PRO A 80 -27.38 -29.57 -21.92
CA PRO A 80 -27.42 -30.53 -23.02
C PRO A 80 -26.02 -31.01 -23.41
N VAL A 81 -25.98 -32.21 -23.99
CA VAL A 81 -24.83 -32.82 -24.63
C VAL A 81 -24.23 -31.86 -25.66
N THR A 82 -23.12 -31.22 -25.31
CA THR A 82 -22.23 -30.57 -26.28
C THR A 82 -21.55 -31.67 -27.08
N GLN A 83 -21.89 -31.75 -28.35
CA GLN A 83 -21.28 -32.63 -29.33
C GLN A 83 -19.76 -32.39 -29.34
N GLU A 84 -18.98 -33.47 -29.19
CA GLU A 84 -17.55 -33.44 -29.52
C GLU A 84 -17.43 -33.07 -31.01
N PRO A 85 -16.69 -32.02 -31.38
CA PRO A 85 -16.39 -31.78 -32.78
C PRO A 85 -15.44 -32.87 -33.25
N GLU A 86 -15.88 -33.69 -34.21
CA GLU A 86 -15.03 -34.63 -34.92
C GLU A 86 -13.78 -33.88 -35.43
N ALA A 87 -12.61 -34.31 -34.99
CA ALA A 87 -11.35 -33.66 -35.32
C ALA A 87 -11.04 -33.86 -36.81
N GLU A 88 -11.40 -32.88 -37.63
CA GLU A 88 -10.95 -32.82 -39.02
C GLU A 88 -9.40 -32.83 -39.06
N PRO A 89 -8.78 -33.57 -39.99
CA PRO A 89 -7.33 -33.62 -40.10
C PRO A 89 -6.79 -32.21 -40.41
N LEU A 90 -5.86 -31.72 -39.59
CA LEU A 90 -5.23 -30.39 -39.66
C LEU A 90 -4.39 -30.21 -40.94
N ARG A 91 -5.06 -30.07 -42.07
CA ARG A 91 -4.47 -29.75 -43.37
C ARG A 91 -4.78 -28.30 -43.72
N ILE A 92 -3.83 -27.64 -44.36
CA ILE A 92 -4.00 -26.28 -44.90
C ILE A 92 -5.12 -26.33 -45.95
N ARG A 93 -6.17 -25.54 -45.77
CA ARG A 93 -7.26 -25.46 -46.75
C ARG A 93 -6.82 -24.58 -47.93
N PRO A 94 -7.24 -24.88 -49.17
CA PRO A 94 -6.91 -24.02 -50.31
C PRO A 94 -7.48 -22.61 -50.10
N GLY A 95 -6.63 -21.58 -50.19
CA GLY A 95 -6.99 -20.18 -49.96
C GLY A 95 -6.87 -19.69 -48.51
N GLU A 96 -6.40 -20.53 -47.59
CA GLU A 96 -6.15 -20.15 -46.20
C GLU A 96 -4.73 -19.61 -45.99
N ASP A 97 -4.60 -18.52 -45.22
CA ASP A 97 -3.29 -17.98 -44.80
C ASP A 97 -2.66 -18.84 -43.69
N MET A 98 -1.33 -18.88 -43.62
CA MET A 98 -0.58 -19.63 -42.61
C MET A 98 -0.95 -19.21 -41.18
N ARG A 99 -1.34 -17.95 -40.98
CA ARG A 99 -1.84 -17.43 -39.69
C ARG A 99 -3.16 -18.06 -39.29
N THR A 100 -4.10 -18.18 -40.22
CA THR A 100 -5.40 -18.82 -39.97
C THR A 100 -5.23 -20.32 -39.71
N PHE A 101 -4.32 -20.98 -40.44
CA PHE A 101 -4.02 -22.40 -40.21
C PHE A 101 -3.40 -22.61 -38.81
N ALA A 102 -2.42 -21.79 -38.43
CA ALA A 102 -1.81 -21.83 -37.11
C ALA A 102 -2.84 -21.63 -35.98
N SER A 103 -3.80 -20.70 -36.14
CA SER A 103 -4.87 -20.50 -35.14
C SER A 103 -5.76 -21.73 -34.95
N ARG A 104 -6.01 -22.49 -36.03
CA ARG A 104 -6.79 -23.73 -35.98
C ARG A 104 -5.99 -24.86 -35.34
N VAL A 105 -4.70 -24.95 -35.64
CA VAL A 105 -3.78 -25.88 -35.00
C VAL A 105 -3.73 -25.60 -33.49
N ASP A 106 -3.55 -24.34 -33.08
CA ASP A 106 -3.52 -23.94 -31.67
C ASP A 106 -4.85 -24.23 -30.94
N ALA A 107 -5.99 -24.05 -31.62
CA ALA A 107 -7.31 -24.36 -31.07
C ALA A 107 -7.59 -25.88 -30.97
N ALA A 108 -7.05 -26.67 -31.88
CA ALA A 108 -7.19 -28.12 -31.90
C ALA A 108 -6.25 -28.84 -30.92
N LEU A 109 -5.21 -28.16 -30.42
CA LEU A 109 -4.41 -28.69 -29.33
C LEU A 109 -5.31 -28.87 -28.08
N PRO A 110 -5.29 -30.04 -27.42
CA PRO A 110 -6.04 -30.26 -26.19
C PRO A 110 -5.37 -29.48 -25.04
N VAL A 111 -5.59 -28.17 -24.99
CA VAL A 111 -5.19 -27.27 -23.90
C VAL A 111 -6.23 -27.27 -22.78
N ALA A 112 -7.22 -28.18 -22.83
CA ALA A 112 -8.21 -28.42 -21.78
C ALA A 112 -7.53 -28.93 -20.49
N GLY A 113 -7.02 -28.00 -19.68
CA GLY A 113 -6.31 -28.26 -18.43
C GLY A 113 -5.12 -27.34 -18.18
N LEU A 114 -4.58 -26.69 -19.22
CA LEU A 114 -3.55 -25.66 -19.10
C LEU A 114 -4.22 -24.29 -19.10
N THR A 115 -4.87 -23.94 -18.00
CA THR A 115 -5.41 -22.58 -17.79
C THR A 115 -4.27 -21.58 -17.94
N LYS A 116 -4.41 -20.62 -18.85
CA LYS A 116 -3.49 -19.49 -19.01
C LYS A 116 -3.23 -18.90 -17.62
N LYS A 117 -1.95 -18.82 -17.21
CA LYS A 117 -1.44 -18.37 -15.90
C LYS A 117 -2.54 -17.80 -14.98
N ALA A 118 -2.93 -18.54 -13.95
CA ALA A 118 -4.02 -18.13 -13.05
C ALA A 118 -3.79 -16.71 -12.51
N ILE A 119 -4.53 -15.74 -13.04
CA ILE A 119 -4.44 -14.36 -12.55
C ILE A 119 -5.33 -14.30 -11.32
N VAL A 120 -4.71 -14.34 -10.15
CA VAL A 120 -5.41 -14.18 -8.87
C VAL A 120 -5.91 -12.74 -8.77
N LYS A 121 -7.12 -12.50 -9.27
CA LYS A 121 -7.83 -11.25 -9.14
C LYS A 121 -8.48 -11.21 -7.76
N ASP A 122 -8.27 -10.12 -7.02
CA ASP A 122 -8.90 -9.86 -5.72
C ASP A 122 -8.63 -10.91 -4.61
N GLY A 123 -7.51 -11.64 -4.73
CA GLY A 123 -7.09 -12.63 -3.73
C GLY A 123 -7.88 -13.94 -3.77
N ARG A 124 -8.61 -14.20 -4.87
CA ARG A 124 -9.25 -15.48 -5.15
C ARG A 124 -8.66 -16.10 -6.42
N ASP A 125 -8.42 -17.40 -6.38
CA ASP A 125 -8.04 -18.20 -7.54
C ASP A 125 -9.19 -18.26 -8.56
N GLU A 126 -8.90 -18.74 -9.77
CA GLU A 126 -9.88 -18.93 -10.84
C GLU A 126 -10.97 -19.94 -10.46
N GLN A 127 -10.67 -20.86 -9.53
CA GLN A 127 -11.67 -21.73 -8.90
C GLN A 127 -12.45 -21.05 -7.74
N GLY A 128 -12.32 -19.73 -7.57
CA GLY A 128 -13.00 -18.94 -6.54
C GLY A 128 -12.46 -19.14 -5.11
N MET A 129 -11.39 -19.92 -4.95
CA MET A 129 -10.78 -20.23 -3.67
C MET A 129 -9.91 -19.09 -3.16
N LYS A 130 -10.01 -18.79 -1.87
CA LYS A 130 -9.22 -17.70 -1.28
C LYS A 130 -7.76 -18.12 -1.15
N VAL A 131 -6.87 -17.42 -1.84
CA VAL A 131 -5.42 -17.61 -1.71
C VAL A 131 -4.96 -16.97 -0.41
N TYR A 132 -4.54 -17.78 0.54
CA TYR A 132 -3.92 -17.29 1.76
C TYR A 132 -2.46 -16.91 1.49
N ARG A 133 -2.21 -15.60 1.37
CA ARG A 133 -0.86 -15.02 1.25
C ARG A 133 -0.33 -14.50 2.58
N THR A 134 0.98 -14.63 2.80
CA THR A 134 1.65 -14.03 3.96
C THR A 134 1.64 -12.50 3.89
N ARG A 135 1.86 -11.82 5.02
CA ARG A 135 1.94 -10.34 5.05
C ARG A 135 3.06 -9.79 4.16
N LYS A 136 4.19 -10.50 4.08
CA LYS A 136 5.34 -10.12 3.26
C LYS A 136 5.01 -10.23 1.77
N GLU A 137 4.38 -11.32 1.34
CA GLU A 137 3.91 -11.49 -0.05
C GLU A 137 2.93 -10.40 -0.45
N LYS A 138 1.97 -10.04 0.41
CA LYS A 138 1.04 -8.93 0.12
C LYS A 138 1.77 -7.61 -0.07
N LYS A 139 2.83 -7.35 0.72
CA LYS A 139 3.68 -6.16 0.56
C LYS A 139 4.46 -6.20 -0.75
N MET A 140 5.00 -7.36 -1.14
CA MET A 140 5.72 -7.54 -2.41
C MET A 140 4.79 -7.36 -3.61
N HIS A 141 3.60 -7.97 -3.60
CA HIS A 141 2.61 -7.80 -4.66
C HIS A 141 2.16 -6.35 -4.79
N LYS A 142 1.93 -5.65 -3.68
CA LYS A 142 1.62 -4.22 -3.72
C LYS A 142 2.72 -3.41 -4.41
N LEU A 143 3.99 -3.77 -4.19
CA LEU A 143 5.12 -3.13 -4.87
C LEU A 143 5.14 -3.46 -6.37
N TYR A 144 4.91 -4.72 -6.75
CA TYR A 144 4.79 -5.11 -8.16
C TYR A 144 3.61 -4.44 -8.87
N ASP A 145 2.48 -4.27 -8.18
CA ASP A 145 1.30 -3.61 -8.74
C ASP A 145 1.52 -2.12 -8.94
N GLN A 146 2.22 -1.47 -8.00
CA GLN A 146 2.70 -0.09 -8.16
C GLN A 146 3.62 0.03 -9.37
N TRP A 147 4.60 -0.86 -9.50
CA TRP A 147 5.52 -0.86 -10.63
C TRP A 147 4.82 -1.10 -11.97
N ARG A 148 3.90 -2.07 -12.05
CA ARG A 148 3.10 -2.29 -13.27
C ARG A 148 2.20 -1.11 -13.63
N ALA A 149 1.66 -0.41 -12.64
CA ALA A 149 0.86 0.79 -12.88
C ALA A 149 1.74 1.95 -13.37
N GLU A 150 2.93 2.10 -12.80
CA GLU A 150 3.92 3.08 -13.26
C GLU A 150 4.40 2.76 -14.69
N GLU A 151 4.67 1.49 -15.02
CA GLU A 151 5.03 1.10 -16.38
C GLU A 151 3.92 1.36 -17.40
N ARG A 152 2.66 1.05 -17.06
CA ARG A 152 1.52 1.39 -17.91
C ARG A 152 1.40 2.89 -18.13
N LYS A 153 1.61 3.68 -17.08
CA LYS A 153 1.57 5.13 -17.18
C LYS A 153 2.70 5.69 -18.03
N ILE A 154 3.89 5.11 -17.96
CA ILE A 154 5.02 5.49 -18.83
C ILE A 154 4.72 5.13 -20.30
N HIS A 155 4.10 3.96 -20.53
CA HIS A 155 3.70 3.53 -21.86
C HIS A 155 2.63 4.47 -22.45
N GLU A 156 1.56 4.72 -21.69
CA GLU A 156 0.47 5.63 -22.06
C GLU A 156 1.00 7.03 -22.33
N GLN A 157 1.89 7.57 -21.47
CA GLN A 157 2.53 8.87 -21.73
C GLN A 157 3.35 8.90 -23.04
N ARG A 158 3.98 7.79 -23.40
CA ARG A 158 4.76 7.70 -24.63
C ARG A 158 3.88 7.55 -25.87
N GLU A 159 2.75 6.85 -25.73
CA GLU A 159 1.74 6.75 -26.78
C GLU A 159 1.02 8.09 -26.98
N ASP A 160 0.60 8.77 -25.90
CA ASP A 160 0.03 10.12 -25.95
C ASP A 160 0.99 11.13 -26.57
N GLU A 161 2.30 11.05 -26.26
CA GLU A 161 3.32 11.93 -26.87
C GLU A 161 3.46 11.66 -28.37
N LEU A 162 3.34 10.40 -28.80
CA LEU A 162 3.38 10.01 -30.21
C LEU A 162 2.09 10.42 -30.94
N GLU A 163 0.91 10.27 -30.32
CA GLU A 163 -0.37 10.74 -30.86
C GLU A 163 -0.38 12.27 -30.98
N LEU A 164 0.13 12.99 -29.98
CA LEU A 164 0.26 14.45 -30.04
C LEU A 164 1.27 14.88 -31.11
N GLU A 165 2.35 14.14 -31.30
CA GLU A 165 3.30 14.38 -32.40
C GLU A 165 2.67 14.11 -33.77
N ALA A 166 1.81 13.09 -33.90
CA ALA A 166 1.05 12.80 -35.11
C ALA A 166 -0.06 13.84 -35.37
N GLU A 167 -0.78 14.30 -34.33
CA GLU A 167 -1.75 15.40 -34.43
C GLU A 167 -1.05 16.70 -34.86
N LYS A 168 0.14 16.96 -34.32
CA LYS A 168 0.95 18.12 -34.69
C LYS A 168 1.53 18.00 -36.10
N GLU A 169 1.89 16.81 -36.55
CA GLU A 169 2.32 16.57 -37.94
C GLU A 169 1.14 16.83 -38.90
N LEU A 170 -0.06 16.37 -38.56
CA LEU A 170 -1.29 16.61 -39.35
C LEU A 170 -1.75 18.09 -39.31
N GLU A 171 -1.61 18.77 -38.16
CA GLU A 171 -1.85 20.21 -38.05
C GLU A 171 -0.82 21.02 -38.87
N ASN A 172 0.46 20.62 -38.84
CA ASN A 172 1.51 21.28 -39.60
C ASN A 172 1.39 21.01 -41.11
N ASP A 173 0.89 19.84 -41.53
CA ASP A 173 0.53 19.54 -42.92
C ASP A 173 -0.73 20.29 -43.38
N GLY A 174 -1.70 20.52 -42.49
CA GLY A 174 -2.84 21.41 -42.73
C GLY A 174 -2.46 22.89 -42.85
N VAL A 175 -1.41 23.33 -42.14
CA VAL A 175 -0.85 24.69 -42.25
C VAL A 175 0.10 24.83 -43.45
N ASN A 176 0.79 23.76 -43.88
CA ASN A 176 1.62 23.74 -45.10
C ASN A 176 0.80 23.86 -46.40
N LEU A 177 -0.44 23.37 -46.42
CA LEU A 177 -1.34 23.55 -47.56
C LEU A 177 -1.82 25.01 -47.70
N ASN A 178 -1.93 25.75 -46.59
CA ASN A 178 -2.35 27.15 -46.56
C ASN A 178 -1.17 28.14 -46.65
N THR A 179 0.06 27.73 -46.34
CA THR A 179 1.27 28.59 -46.45
C THR A 179 1.94 28.55 -47.82
N THR A 180 1.61 27.59 -48.69
CA THR A 180 2.23 27.45 -50.03
C THR A 180 1.70 28.48 -51.04
N SER A 181 0.68 29.28 -50.68
CA SER A 181 0.10 30.30 -51.58
C SER A 181 0.46 31.76 -51.24
N SER A 182 1.38 32.02 -50.31
CA SER A 182 1.71 33.39 -49.90
C SER A 182 3.21 33.61 -49.68
N TYR A 183 3.83 34.39 -50.59
CA TYR A 183 5.14 35.06 -50.47
C TYR A 183 6.37 34.15 -50.53
N ILE A 184 7.31 34.17 -51.50
CA ILE A 184 7.98 35.27 -52.24
C ILE A 184 8.34 36.47 -51.34
N LEU A 185 9.43 36.38 -50.55
CA LEU A 185 10.38 37.48 -50.32
C LEU A 185 11.65 37.02 -49.56
N ASP A 186 12.81 37.20 -50.21
CA ASP A 186 14.15 37.54 -49.71
C ASP A 186 14.95 36.72 -48.67
N GLU A 187 16.26 36.91 -48.81
CA GLU A 187 17.46 36.16 -48.40
C GLU A 187 17.92 36.37 -46.91
N PRO A 188 19.11 35.92 -46.42
CA PRO A 188 19.27 35.25 -45.13
C PRO A 188 20.01 36.09 -44.07
N SER A 189 19.72 35.86 -42.79
CA SER A 189 20.48 36.48 -41.69
C SER A 189 20.49 35.59 -40.44
N GLY A 190 21.71 35.28 -39.98
CA GLY A 190 22.01 34.31 -38.94
C GLY A 190 21.47 34.68 -37.55
N GLY A 191 20.81 33.70 -36.91
CA GLY A 191 20.36 33.77 -35.53
C GLY A 191 20.86 32.59 -34.70
N LYS A 192 21.71 32.87 -33.70
CA LYS A 192 22.29 31.94 -32.73
C LYS A 192 21.27 30.92 -32.19
N LYS A 193 21.52 29.63 -32.40
CA LYS A 193 20.84 28.54 -31.68
C LYS A 193 21.13 28.65 -30.18
N LYS A 194 20.17 29.16 -29.40
CA LYS A 194 20.11 28.91 -27.96
C LYS A 194 19.87 27.42 -27.76
N LYS A 195 20.85 26.70 -27.21
CA LYS A 195 20.68 25.34 -26.68
C LYS A 195 19.62 25.38 -25.58
N ARG A 196 18.37 25.09 -25.94
CA ARG A 196 17.34 24.60 -25.02
C ARG A 196 17.66 23.12 -24.76
N GLY A 197 17.66 22.70 -23.50
CA GLY A 197 17.77 21.30 -23.12
C GLY A 197 18.99 20.92 -22.28
N GLY A 198 19.30 21.69 -21.25
CA GLY A 198 19.98 21.11 -20.08
C GLY A 198 18.88 20.65 -19.13
N LYS A 199 18.54 19.35 -19.11
CA LYS A 199 17.83 18.77 -17.97
C LYS A 199 18.69 19.12 -16.76
N ASP A 200 18.16 19.94 -15.85
CA ASP A 200 18.84 20.33 -14.62
C ASP A 200 19.51 19.08 -14.05
N ASP A 201 20.84 19.13 -13.86
CA ASP A 201 21.60 18.03 -13.28
C ASP A 201 20.84 17.54 -12.04
N PRO A 202 20.34 16.29 -12.02
CA PRO A 202 19.47 15.81 -10.95
C PRO A 202 20.14 15.95 -9.57
N TRP A 203 21.47 16.02 -9.53
CA TRP A 203 22.23 16.23 -8.30
C TRP A 203 22.33 17.69 -7.86
N ALA A 204 22.23 18.65 -8.78
CA ALA A 204 22.09 20.06 -8.43
C ALA A 204 20.78 20.33 -7.66
N VAL A 205 19.69 19.64 -8.04
CA VAL A 205 18.40 19.70 -7.33
C VAL A 205 18.53 19.13 -5.92
N LEU A 206 19.26 18.02 -5.75
CA LEU A 206 19.49 17.41 -4.43
C LEU A 206 20.34 18.28 -3.52
N ARG A 207 21.39 18.93 -4.04
CA ARG A 207 22.21 19.89 -3.28
C ARG A 207 21.39 21.07 -2.79
N LYS A 208 20.57 21.66 -3.65
CA LYS A 208 19.62 22.73 -3.29
C LYS A 208 18.61 22.28 -2.23
N ARG A 209 18.04 21.08 -2.39
CA ARG A 209 17.03 20.52 -1.46
C ARG A 209 17.61 20.17 -0.09
N ARG A 210 18.90 19.86 -0.01
CA ARG A 210 19.57 19.49 1.23
C ARG A 210 20.10 20.70 2.02
N GLY A 211 20.24 21.85 1.37
CA GLY A 211 20.75 23.07 2.01
C GLY A 211 22.23 23.00 2.39
N GLU A 212 22.99 22.08 1.78
CA GLU A 212 24.44 22.02 1.97
C GLU A 212 25.07 23.19 1.22
N GLY A 213 25.41 24.26 1.96
CA GLY A 213 26.40 25.23 1.48
C GLY A 213 27.70 24.49 1.14
N ARG A 214 28.47 24.96 0.16
CA ARG A 214 29.74 24.33 -0.21
C ARG A 214 30.73 24.53 0.94
N ILE A 215 30.82 23.57 1.85
CA ILE A 215 31.77 23.58 2.97
C ILE A 215 33.19 23.56 2.37
N ALA A 216 34.00 24.58 2.67
CA ALA A 216 35.37 24.67 2.18
C ALA A 216 36.27 23.70 2.96
N LEU A 217 37.38 23.26 2.35
CA LEU A 217 38.28 22.25 2.91
C LEU A 217 38.87 22.60 4.30
N HIS A 218 38.79 23.86 4.71
CA HIS A 218 39.28 24.35 6.01
C HIS A 218 38.18 24.96 6.89
N ASP A 219 36.91 24.76 6.54
CA ASP A 219 35.79 25.29 7.31
C ASP A 219 35.51 24.37 8.51
N THR A 220 35.99 24.77 9.69
CA THR A 220 35.69 24.09 10.94
C THR A 220 34.29 24.50 11.40
N ALA A 221 33.39 23.52 11.54
CA ALA A 221 32.01 23.77 11.92
C ALA A 221 31.92 24.39 13.34
N GLN A 222 31.80 25.71 13.41
CA GLN A 222 31.73 26.50 14.64
C GLN A 222 30.52 26.15 15.51
N ALA A 223 29.42 25.73 14.89
CA ALA A 223 28.22 25.27 15.56
C ALA A 223 27.66 24.05 14.83
N PRO A 224 27.00 23.11 15.55
CA PRO A 224 26.30 22.02 14.91
C PRO A 224 25.30 22.58 13.88
N PRO A 225 25.22 21.99 12.67
CA PRO A 225 24.40 22.54 11.59
C PRO A 225 22.93 22.60 12.00
N GLU A 226 22.29 23.74 11.74
CA GLU A 226 20.86 23.91 12.00
C GLU A 226 20.04 23.05 11.03
N LEU A 227 19.04 22.36 11.58
CA LEU A 227 18.17 21.53 10.76
C LEU A 227 17.18 22.42 10.01
N HIS A 228 17.21 22.35 8.67
CA HIS A 228 16.28 23.04 7.76
C HIS A 228 14.79 22.69 7.95
N LYS A 229 14.46 21.75 8.86
CA LYS A 229 13.08 21.34 9.16
C LYS A 229 12.78 21.62 10.62
N GLN A 230 11.76 22.45 10.86
CA GLN A 230 11.18 22.63 12.18
C GLN A 230 10.71 21.26 12.70
N LYS A 231 11.20 20.86 13.89
CA LYS A 231 10.95 19.53 14.47
C LYS A 231 9.48 19.33 14.86
N THR A 232 8.73 20.41 15.03
CA THR A 232 7.33 20.40 15.45
C THR A 232 6.42 20.64 14.25
N ARG A 233 5.49 19.72 14.02
CA ARG A 233 4.45 19.85 12.99
C ARG A 233 3.18 20.37 13.65
N MET A 234 2.61 21.45 13.12
CA MET A 234 1.32 21.98 13.59
C MET A 234 0.23 20.89 13.47
N LEU A 235 -0.62 20.78 14.49
CA LEU A 235 -1.75 19.84 14.47
C LEU A 235 -2.82 20.35 13.51
N LYS A 236 -3.28 19.48 12.61
CA LYS A 236 -4.43 19.76 11.73
C LYS A 236 -5.73 19.41 12.45
N VAL A 237 -6.66 20.36 12.52
CA VAL A 237 -8.05 20.17 12.95
C VAL A 237 -8.88 19.68 11.76
N THR A 238 -10.05 19.11 12.01
CA THR A 238 -10.95 18.51 11.00
C THR A 238 -11.30 19.45 9.85
N ASP A 239 -11.33 20.76 10.11
CA ASP A 239 -11.76 21.78 9.15
C ASP A 239 -10.57 22.42 8.41
N GLY A 240 -9.39 21.78 8.45
CA GLY A 240 -8.19 22.25 7.78
C GLY A 240 -7.39 23.32 8.54
N ALA A 241 -7.96 23.91 9.60
CA ALA A 241 -7.24 24.82 10.49
C ALA A 241 -6.05 24.11 11.18
N THR A 242 -4.92 24.80 11.31
CA THR A 242 -3.73 24.27 11.99
C THR A 242 -3.46 25.00 13.29
N VAL A 243 -3.23 24.25 14.36
CA VAL A 243 -2.95 24.77 15.69
C VAL A 243 -1.57 24.30 16.14
N ASP A 244 -0.76 25.20 16.69
CA ASP A 244 0.50 24.83 17.33
C ASP A 244 0.26 24.43 18.79
N VAL A 245 0.58 23.18 19.13
CA VAL A 245 0.55 22.67 20.51
C VAL A 245 1.93 22.20 20.97
N GLY A 246 2.98 22.48 20.18
CA GLY A 246 4.36 22.08 20.44
C GLY A 246 4.51 20.61 20.85
N SER A 247 5.01 20.38 22.06
CA SER A 247 5.28 19.03 22.61
C SER A 247 4.23 18.53 23.60
N ILE A 248 3.03 19.13 23.64
CA ILE A 248 2.04 18.82 24.66
C ILE A 248 1.22 17.59 24.26
N PRO A 249 1.18 16.54 25.11
CA PRO A 249 0.50 15.30 24.78
C PRO A 249 -1.02 15.49 24.75
N LYS A 250 -1.69 14.63 23.98
CA LYS A 250 -3.16 14.64 23.88
C LYS A 250 -3.87 14.39 25.22
N SER A 251 -3.21 13.74 26.17
CA SER A 251 -3.72 13.48 27.53
C SER A 251 -3.85 14.73 28.39
N ALA A 252 -3.20 15.84 28.04
CA ALA A 252 -3.26 17.10 28.79
C ALA A 252 -4.62 17.83 28.68
N GLY A 253 -5.57 17.29 27.91
CA GLY A 253 -6.95 17.77 27.84
C GLY A 253 -7.36 18.24 26.45
N SER A 254 -8.30 19.18 26.42
CA SER A 254 -8.87 19.76 25.21
C SER A 254 -7.80 20.48 24.37
N LEU A 255 -8.07 20.68 23.07
CA LEU A 255 -7.14 21.38 22.18
C LEU A 255 -6.79 22.78 22.71
N ARG A 256 -7.80 23.53 23.15
CA ARG A 256 -7.63 24.84 23.81
C ARG A 256 -6.73 24.78 25.04
N ARG A 257 -6.89 23.76 25.89
CA ARG A 257 -6.03 23.60 27.07
C ARG A 257 -4.58 23.35 26.68
N ARG A 258 -4.34 22.62 25.57
CA ARG A 258 -2.99 22.39 25.05
C ARG A 258 -2.38 23.66 24.46
N GLU A 259 -3.16 24.53 23.83
CA GLU A 259 -2.68 25.84 23.35
C GLU A 259 -2.22 26.71 24.54
N GLU A 260 -3.05 26.83 25.58
CA GLU A 260 -2.69 27.58 26.79
C GLU A 260 -1.42 27.06 27.46
N LEU A 261 -1.29 25.74 27.57
CA LEU A 261 -0.09 25.10 28.13
C LEU A 261 1.15 25.33 27.26
N GLN A 262 1.00 25.51 25.95
CA GLN A 262 2.12 25.79 25.05
C GLN A 262 2.63 27.20 25.29
N VAL A 263 1.73 28.18 25.41
CA VAL A 263 2.07 29.57 25.74
C VAL A 263 2.82 29.64 27.08
N VAL A 264 2.28 29.00 28.13
CA VAL A 264 2.94 28.97 29.45
C VAL A 264 4.32 28.30 29.38
N ARG A 265 4.46 27.22 28.60
CA ARG A 265 5.74 26.55 28.40
C ARG A 265 6.76 27.49 27.76
N ASP A 266 6.36 28.23 26.73
CA ASP A 266 7.26 29.11 25.99
C ASP A 266 7.74 30.27 26.88
N GLU A 267 6.85 30.85 27.71
CA GLU A 267 7.20 31.84 28.73
C GLU A 267 8.23 31.29 29.75
N ILE A 268 8.03 30.07 30.24
CA ILE A 268 8.98 29.42 31.18
C ILE A 268 10.34 29.19 30.51
N VAL A 269 10.36 28.78 29.24
CA VAL A 269 11.60 28.57 28.49
C VAL A 269 12.34 29.89 28.29
N ASP A 270 11.63 30.96 27.95
CA ASP A 270 12.24 32.27 27.72
C ASP A 270 12.76 32.91 29.01
N THR A 271 12.03 32.77 30.13
CA THR A 271 12.54 33.19 31.44
C THR A 271 13.79 32.41 31.84
N TYR A 272 13.81 31.09 31.63
CA TYR A 272 14.99 30.26 31.88
C TYR A 272 16.17 30.62 30.97
N ARG A 273 15.93 30.90 29.69
CA ARG A 273 16.97 31.36 28.76
C ARG A 273 17.61 32.66 29.23
N LYS A 274 16.81 33.65 29.65
CA LYS A 274 17.30 34.91 30.21
C LYS A 274 18.17 34.67 31.44
N LEU A 275 17.70 33.84 32.38
CA LEU A 275 18.47 33.48 33.59
C LEU A 275 19.77 32.76 33.24
N ARG A 276 19.76 31.85 32.26
CA ARG A 276 20.97 31.16 31.78
C ARG A 276 21.96 32.12 31.15
N VAL A 277 21.51 33.04 30.30
CA VAL A 277 22.37 34.05 29.67
C VAL A 277 23.01 34.93 30.75
N GLN A 278 22.23 35.41 31.72
CA GLN A 278 22.76 36.18 32.85
C GLN A 278 23.78 35.38 33.66
N LYS A 279 23.51 34.11 33.94
CA LYS A 279 24.45 33.23 34.64
C LYS A 279 25.74 33.02 33.83
N HIS A 280 25.63 32.80 32.52
CA HIS A 280 26.79 32.67 31.64
C HIS A 280 27.61 33.97 31.56
N ALA A 281 26.95 35.13 31.45
CA ALA A 281 27.62 36.43 31.47
C ALA A 281 28.33 36.68 32.81
N ARG A 282 27.71 36.31 33.94
CA ARG A 282 28.34 36.39 35.26
C ARG A 282 29.57 35.49 35.39
N ILE A 283 29.51 34.27 34.85
CA ILE A 283 30.65 33.34 34.85
C ILE A 283 31.78 33.87 33.97
N MET A 284 31.48 34.34 32.76
CA MET A 284 32.48 34.90 31.83
C MET A 284 33.11 36.19 32.37
N GLY A 285 32.30 37.10 32.94
CA GLY A 285 32.80 38.33 33.56
C GLY A 285 33.66 38.08 34.79
N LYS A 286 33.44 36.97 35.51
CA LYS A 286 34.31 36.55 36.62
C LYS A 286 35.63 35.95 36.09
N ALA A 287 35.59 35.16 35.03
CA ALA A 287 36.78 34.58 34.41
C ALA A 287 37.67 35.60 33.67
N SER A 288 37.14 36.77 33.32
CA SER A 288 37.91 37.87 32.71
C SER A 288 38.50 38.85 33.72
N SER A 289 38.21 38.68 35.02
CA SER A 289 38.64 39.58 36.09
C SER A 289 39.69 38.96 37.02
N ASP A 290 40.04 37.69 36.80
CA ASP A 290 41.19 36.98 37.36
C ASP A 290 42.30 36.90 36.29
#